data_AF-A0A2D1ISJ7-F1
#
_entry.id   AF-A0A2D1ISJ7-F1
#
_cell.length_a   1.000
_cell.length_b   1.000
_cell.length_c   1.000
_cell.angle_alpha   90.00
_cell.angle_beta   90.00
_cell.angle_gamma   90.00
#
_symmetry.space_group_name_H-M   'P 1'
#
loop_
_entity.id
_entity.type
_entity.pdbx_description
1 polymer ?
#
loop_
_entity_poly.entity_id
_entity_poly.type
_entity_poly.pdbx_seq_one_letter_code
_entity_poly.pdbx_strand_id
1 'polypeptide(L)'
;MKLDLTDRQNQVLQCVIDAKQQKKRPYTKGVVSRMQEKGFQITERQCAYDLSVLARTKGTGIIGMRWGGGRTLWIYDEGCIQEGAA
;
A
#
# COMPACT_ATOMS: atom_id res chain seq x y z
N MET A 1 -8.94 14.50 7.30
CA MET A 1 -8.76 14.71 5.85
C MET A 1 -9.41 13.53 5.13
N LYS A 2 -10.36 13.74 4.21
CA LYS A 2 -10.90 12.64 3.39
C LYS A 2 -9.94 12.44 2.22
N LEU A 3 -9.30 11.27 2.15
CA LEU A 3 -8.40 10.94 1.05
C LEU A 3 -9.26 10.67 -0.19
N ASP A 4 -8.91 11.28 -1.32
CA ASP A 4 -9.59 11.05 -2.60
C ASP A 4 -9.05 9.77 -3.24
N LEU A 5 -9.44 8.63 -2.65
CA LEU A 5 -9.03 7.30 -3.06
C LEU A 5 -10.23 6.55 -3.63
N THR A 6 -9.99 5.86 -4.75
CA THR A 6 -10.94 4.89 -5.30
C THR A 6 -11.13 3.72 -4.35
N ASP A 7 -12.25 3.00 -4.46
CA ASP A 7 -12.52 1.81 -3.65
C ASP A 7 -11.38 0.78 -3.74
N ARG A 8 -10.85 0.58 -4.95
CA ARG A 8 -9.71 -0.33 -5.17
C ARG A 8 -8.46 0.13 -4.43
N GLN A 9 -8.15 1.43 -4.44
CA GLN A 9 -7.01 1.99 -3.70
C GLN A 9 -7.21 1.87 -2.19
N ASN A 10 -8.43 2.05 -1.68
CA ASN A 10 -8.75 1.81 -0.27
C ASN A 10 -8.55 0.34 0.12
N GLN A 11 -8.95 -0.60 -0.74
CA GLN A 11 -8.74 -2.04 -0.52
C GLN A 11 -7.25 -2.40 -0.52
N VAL A 12 -6.48 -1.84 -1.47
CA VAL A 12 -5.01 -2.02 -1.53
C VAL A 12 -4.34 -1.46 -0.28
N LEU A 13 -4.71 -0.25 0.15
CA LEU A 13 -4.22 0.38 1.36
C LEU A 13 -4.49 -0.52 2.59
N GLN A 14 -5.72 -0.99 2.74
CA GLN A 14 -6.09 -1.90 3.84
C GLN A 14 -5.23 -3.17 3.83
N CYS A 15 -4.92 -3.74 2.66
CA CYS A 15 -4.08 -4.93 2.58
C CYS A 15 -2.63 -4.68 3.02
N VAL A 16 -2.09 -3.46 2.83
CA VAL A 16 -0.76 -3.10 3.35
C VAL A 16 -0.81 -2.90 4.87
N ILE A 17 -1.87 -2.28 5.40
CA ILE A 17 -2.11 -2.13 6.84
C ILE A 17 -2.18 -3.50 7.52
N ASP A 18 -2.98 -4.41 6.99
CA ASP A 18 -3.12 -5.78 7.52
C ASP A 18 -1.80 -6.54 7.47
N ALA A 19 -1.00 -6.33 6.42
CA ALA A 19 0.32 -6.94 6.33
C ALA A 19 1.27 -6.47 7.44
N LYS A 20 1.24 -5.18 7.79
CA LYS A 20 1.99 -4.63 8.94
C LYS A 20 1.52 -5.27 10.26
N GLN A 21 0.21 -5.34 10.50
CA GLN A 21 -0.36 -5.95 11.71
C GLN A 21 0.06 -7.42 11.85
N GLN A 22 0.13 -8.14 10.72
CA GLN A 22 0.60 -9.53 10.66
C GLN A 22 2.14 -9.67 10.68
N LYS A 23 2.88 -8.57 10.88
CA LYS A 23 4.36 -8.50 10.85
C LYS A 23 4.96 -9.09 9.57
N LYS A 24 4.24 -9.05 8.46
CA LYS A 24 4.72 -9.49 7.14
C LYS A 24 5.26 -8.30 6.37
N ARG A 25 6.20 -8.57 5.46
CA ARG A 25 6.79 -7.60 4.53
C ARG A 25 6.04 -7.65 3.20
N PRO A 26 5.14 -6.69 2.88
CA PRO A 26 4.34 -6.79 1.67
C PRO A 26 5.12 -6.27 0.46
N TYR A 27 5.57 -7.20 -0.39
CA TYR A 27 5.88 -6.90 -1.79
C TYR A 27 4.58 -6.79 -2.59
N THR A 28 4.62 -6.21 -3.80
CA THR A 28 3.45 -6.10 -4.68
C THR A 28 2.70 -7.43 -4.82
N LYS A 29 3.40 -8.54 -5.09
CA LYS A 29 2.77 -9.88 -5.15
C LYS A 29 2.06 -10.30 -3.87
N GLY A 30 2.62 -9.94 -2.71
CA GLY A 30 1.99 -10.22 -1.42
C GLY A 30 0.69 -9.43 -1.22
N VAL A 31 0.65 -8.18 -1.68
CA VAL A 31 -0.58 -7.37 -1.66
C VAL A 31 -1.63 -7.94 -2.62
N VAL A 32 -1.22 -8.37 -3.82
CA VAL A 32 -2.10 -9.03 -4.79
C VAL A 32 -2.70 -10.31 -4.21
N SER A 33 -1.89 -11.19 -3.59
CA SER A 33 -2.37 -12.41 -2.95
C SER A 33 -3.46 -12.11 -1.91
N ARG A 34 -3.22 -11.09 -1.07
CA ARG A 34 -4.19 -10.68 -0.04
C ARG A 34 -5.46 -10.10 -0.62
N MET A 35 -5.35 -9.33 -1.69
CA MET A 35 -6.52 -8.83 -2.42
C MET A 35 -7.35 -9.99 -2.96
N GLN A 36 -6.70 -10.99 -3.56
CA GLN A 36 -7.34 -12.18 -4.10
C GLN A 36 -7.96 -13.07 -3.00
N GLU A 37 -7.28 -13.25 -1.87
CA GLU A 37 -7.79 -13.95 -0.68
C GLU A 37 -9.07 -13.30 -0.12
N LYS A 38 -9.21 -11.99 -0.28
CA LYS A 38 -10.41 -11.22 0.09
C LYS A 38 -11.49 -11.21 -1.01
N GLY A 39 -11.27 -11.89 -2.14
CA GLY A 39 -12.20 -11.97 -3.26
C GLY A 39 -12.09 -10.82 -4.26
N PHE A 40 -11.10 -9.94 -4.14
CA PHE A 40 -10.89 -8.84 -5.08
C PHE A 40 -10.06 -9.29 -6.29
N GLN A 41 -10.53 -8.94 -7.49
CA GLN A 41 -9.78 -9.16 -8.72
C GLN A 41 -8.88 -7.96 -9.03
N ILE A 42 -7.57 -8.18 -9.00
CA ILE A 42 -6.57 -7.18 -9.36
C ILE A 42 -5.36 -7.83 -10.02
N THR A 43 -4.81 -7.18 -11.03
CA THR A 43 -3.54 -7.59 -11.65
C THR A 43 -2.35 -7.03 -10.87
N GLU A 44 -1.18 -7.66 -10.98
CA GLU A 44 0.05 -7.14 -10.36
C GLU A 44 0.41 -5.73 -10.86
N ARG A 45 0.13 -5.44 -12.14
CA ARG A 45 0.34 -4.12 -12.73
C ARG A 45 -0.56 -3.05 -12.12
N GLN A 46 -1.85 -3.34 -11.96
CA GLN A 46 -2.81 -2.43 -11.31
C GLN A 46 -2.43 -2.21 -9.84
N CYS A 47 -2.08 -3.28 -9.12
CA CYS A 47 -1.68 -3.18 -7.73
C CYS A 47 -0.40 -2.33 -7.57
N ALA A 48 0.61 -2.53 -8.43
CA ALA A 48 1.82 -1.71 -8.41
C ALA A 48 1.54 -0.22 -8.68
N TYR A 49 0.63 0.06 -9.61
CA TYR A 49 0.18 1.42 -9.91
C TYR A 49 -0.51 2.04 -8.70
N ASP A 50 -1.49 1.35 -8.11
CA ASP A 50 -2.26 1.85 -6.96
C ASP A 50 -1.33 2.08 -5.76
N LEU A 51 -0.38 1.18 -5.47
CA LEU A 51 0.62 1.36 -4.42
C LEU A 51 1.52 2.59 -4.67
N SER A 52 1.88 2.84 -5.92
CA SER A 52 2.66 4.02 -6.31
C SER A 52 1.85 5.33 -6.19
N VAL A 53 0.53 5.27 -6.40
CA VAL A 53 -0.37 6.41 -6.15
C VAL A 53 -0.50 6.66 -4.66
N LEU A 54 -0.75 5.61 -3.87
CA LEU A 54 -0.86 5.69 -2.41
C LEU A 54 0.40 6.30 -1.79
N ALA A 55 1.58 5.84 -2.18
CA ALA A 55 2.86 6.38 -1.68
C ALA A 55 3.09 7.88 -1.99
N ARG A 56 2.44 8.40 -3.03
CA ARG A 56 2.51 9.83 -3.40
C ARG A 56 1.35 10.64 -2.80
N THR A 57 0.35 9.97 -2.23
CA THR A 57 -0.82 10.62 -1.65
C THR A 57 -0.55 10.88 -0.17
N LYS A 58 -0.52 12.16 0.22
CA LYS A 58 -0.32 12.55 1.62
C LYS A 58 -1.43 11.97 2.50
N GLY A 59 -1.08 11.51 3.69
CA GLY A 59 -2.03 10.95 4.66
C GLY A 59 -2.36 9.47 4.47
N THR A 60 -1.81 8.78 3.47
CA THR A 60 -1.96 7.31 3.35
C THR A 60 -0.98 6.54 4.22
N GLY A 61 0.12 7.16 4.64
CA GLY A 61 1.19 6.51 5.41
C GLY A 61 1.95 5.42 4.62
N ILE A 62 1.78 5.33 3.30
CA ILE A 62 2.47 4.31 2.50
C ILE A 62 3.84 4.80 2.08
N ILE A 63 4.85 3.98 2.33
CA ILE A 63 6.24 4.20 1.92
C ILE A 63 6.66 3.05 1.01
N GLY A 64 7.20 3.37 -0.16
CA GLY A 64 7.84 2.41 -1.05
C GLY A 64 9.35 2.44 -0.86
N MET A 65 9.94 1.33 -0.41
CA MET A 65 11.40 1.21 -0.25
C MET A 65 11.95 0.12 -1.16
N ARG A 66 13.03 0.43 -1.89
CA ARG A 66 13.75 -0.53 -2.73
C ARG A 66 15.19 -0.65 -2.23
N TRP A 67 15.64 -1.88 -2.00
CA TRP A 67 17.01 -2.19 -1.64
C TRP A 67 17.71 -2.81 -2.86
N GLY A 68 18.64 -2.08 -3.46
CA GLY A 68 19.38 -2.51 -4.67
C GLY A 68 18.48 -2.84 -5.86
N GLY A 69 18.78 -3.92 -6.59
CA GLY A 69 17.98 -4.44 -7.71
C GLY A 69 16.75 -5.27 -7.29
N GLY A 70 16.39 -5.25 -6.00
CA GLY A 70 15.31 -6.07 -5.45
C GLY A 70 13.89 -5.56 -5.72
N ARG A 71 12.90 -6.34 -5.28
CA ARG A 71 11.48 -5.97 -5.34
C ARG A 71 11.19 -4.81 -4.39
N THR A 72 10.30 -3.90 -4.79
CA THR A 72 9.84 -2.82 -3.92
C THR A 72 9.08 -3.40 -2.73
N LEU A 73 9.52 -3.04 -1.53
CA LEU A 73 8.85 -3.32 -0.27
C LEU A 73 7.93 -2.14 0.04
N TRP A 74 6.66 -2.44 0.32
CA TRP A 74 5.69 -1.44 0.73
C TRP A 74 5.55 -1.48 2.25
N ILE A 75 5.57 -0.32 2.89
CA ILE A 75 5.52 -0.19 4.34
C ILE A 75 4.39 0.78 4.66
N TYR A 76 3.59 0.44 5.66
CA TYR A 76 2.64 1.37 6.24
C TYR A 76 3.23 1.96 7.51
N ASP A 77 3.38 3.28 7.56
CA ASP A 77 3.82 4.02 8.72
C ASP A 77 2.78 5.08 9.10
N GLU A 78 2.29 4.98 10.34
CA GLU A 78 1.29 5.90 10.87
C GLU A 78 1.90 7.27 11.17
N GLY A 79 3.21 7.34 11.46
CA GLY A 79 3.92 8.61 11.63
C GLY A 79 3.91 9.45 10.35
N CYS A 80 3.93 8.79 9.18
CA CYS A 80 3.86 9.46 7.88
C CYS A 80 2.45 9.91 7.48
N ILE A 81 1.43 9.66 8.31
CA ILE A 81 0.07 10.18 8.09
C ILE A 81 -0.05 11.63 8.56
N GLN A 82 0.81 12.06 9.50
CA GLN A 82 0.69 13.33 10.21
C GLN A 82 1.60 14.46 9.71
N GLU A 83 2.58 14.20 8.83
CA GLU A 83 3.47 15.24 8.28
C GLU A 83 2.81 16.05 7.13
N GLY A 84 1.67 16.65 7.46
CA GLY A 84 1.00 17.70 6.70
C GLY A 84 0.55 18.86 7.58
N ALA A 85 1.12 19.00 8.78
CA ALA A 85 0.91 20.12 9.69
C ALA A 85 2.25 20.77 10.04
N ALA A 86 2.72 21.65 9.15
CA ALA A 86 3.64 22.74 9.44
C ALA A 86 3.30 23.88 8.47
#